data_AF-A0A950A6Q9-F1
#
_entry.id   AF-A0A950A6Q9-F1
#
_cell.length_a   1.000
_cell.length_b   1.000
_cell.length_c   1.000
_cell.angle_alpha   90.00
_cell.angle_beta   90.00
_cell.angle_gamma   90.00
#
_symmetry.space_group_name_H-M   'P 1'
#
loop_
_entity.id
_entity.type
_entity.pdbx_description
1 polymer ?
#
loop_
_entity_poly.entity_id
_entity_poly.type
_entity_poly.pdbx_seq_one_letter_code
_entity_poly.pdbx_strand_id
1 'polypeptide(L)'
;GWVVTAQFSPDGKQVLTASEDGTARLWDVPAIMSPMTAEDVLLLADLAEATAGVTLQKSGETEIFSALSLEQVNQMRRKIAARFPESASALTPLQRCLQWSVLDPRTRSLSPFSKHTVSPWVEERIKAGTLDGLRAAILMDPANMRLAAHFGRCLAGYALDKRTDPAEARRDRAEADFQTRRALQLTPENNEIKTLRDEVVRLLQLTSQ
;
A
#
# COMPACT_ATOMS: atom_id res chain seq x y z
N GLY A 1 -17.09 -13.33 -4.85
CA GLY A 1 -16.02 -13.36 -5.85
C GLY A 1 -15.20 -12.09 -5.76
N TRP A 2 -14.24 -11.91 -6.66
CA TRP A 2 -13.50 -10.64 -6.79
C TRP A 2 -14.42 -9.56 -7.38
N VAL A 3 -14.31 -8.33 -6.87
CA VAL A 3 -14.94 -7.18 -7.51
C VAL A 3 -14.10 -6.81 -8.73
N VAL A 4 -14.69 -6.85 -9.92
CA VAL A 4 -13.99 -6.61 -11.20
C VAL A 4 -14.22 -5.21 -11.74
N THR A 5 -15.30 -4.55 -11.33
CA THR A 5 -15.58 -3.18 -11.74
C THR A 5 -16.40 -2.43 -10.70
N ALA A 6 -16.22 -1.11 -10.68
CA ALA A 6 -17.00 -0.18 -9.90
C ALA A 6 -17.25 1.09 -10.72
N GLN A 7 -18.49 1.61 -10.69
CA GLN A 7 -18.87 2.84 -11.39
C GLN A 7 -19.74 3.72 -10.49
N PHE A 8 -19.39 5.01 -10.39
CA PHE A 8 -20.20 5.99 -9.68
C PHE A 8 -21.36 6.48 -10.53
N SER A 9 -22.48 6.80 -9.89
CA SER A 9 -23.54 7.58 -10.51
C SER A 9 -23.03 8.99 -10.87
N PRO A 10 -23.55 9.63 -11.92
CA PRO A 10 -23.10 10.98 -12.32
C PRO A 10 -23.25 12.04 -11.23
N ASP A 11 -24.19 11.86 -10.30
CA ASP A 11 -24.42 12.73 -9.15
C ASP A 11 -23.59 12.36 -7.91
N GLY A 12 -22.78 11.29 -8.00
CA GLY A 12 -21.89 10.80 -6.94
C GLY A 12 -22.61 10.21 -5.72
N LYS A 13 -23.94 10.04 -5.76
CA LYS A 13 -24.71 9.54 -4.62
C LYS A 13 -24.71 8.03 -4.50
N GLN A 14 -24.35 7.32 -5.56
CA GLN A 14 -24.36 5.87 -5.59
C GLN A 14 -23.13 5.31 -6.28
N VAL A 15 -22.74 4.09 -5.91
CA VAL A 15 -21.73 3.30 -6.62
C VAL A 15 -22.27 1.92 -6.93
N LEU A 16 -22.13 1.48 -8.17
CA LEU A 16 -22.43 0.12 -8.62
C LEU A 16 -21.13 -0.67 -8.65
N THR A 17 -21.07 -1.80 -7.94
CA THR A 17 -19.94 -2.75 -8.00
C THR A 17 -20.41 -4.06 -8.62
N ALA A 18 -19.64 -4.64 -9.55
CA ALA A 18 -19.91 -5.98 -10.08
C ALA A 18 -18.78 -6.95 -9.73
N SER A 19 -19.16 -8.20 -9.46
CA SER A 19 -18.29 -9.27 -8.97
C SER A 19 -18.29 -10.44 -9.95
N GLU A 20 -17.19 -11.18 -9.99
CA GLU A 20 -17.04 -12.41 -10.78
C GLU A 20 -18.04 -13.51 -10.38
N ASP A 21 -18.66 -13.41 -9.21
CA ASP A 21 -19.71 -14.34 -8.78
C ASP A 21 -21.07 -14.08 -9.45
N GLY A 22 -21.12 -13.20 -10.45
CA GLY A 22 -22.34 -12.86 -11.20
C GLY A 22 -23.26 -11.92 -10.43
N THR A 23 -22.84 -11.40 -9.27
CA THR A 23 -23.62 -10.42 -8.51
C THR A 23 -23.14 -9.00 -8.77
N ALA A 24 -24.10 -8.07 -8.85
CA ALA A 24 -23.85 -6.65 -8.78
C ALA A 24 -24.55 -6.07 -7.53
N ARG A 25 -23.91 -5.11 -6.88
CA ARG A 25 -24.44 -4.43 -5.69
C ARG A 25 -24.39 -2.93 -5.91
N LEU A 26 -25.51 -2.27 -5.62
CA LEU A 26 -25.62 -0.82 -5.57
C LEU A 26 -25.46 -0.37 -4.13
N TRP A 27 -24.63 0.65 -3.92
CA TRP A 27 -24.34 1.20 -2.60
C TRP A 27 -24.64 2.69 -2.60
N ASP A 28 -25.33 3.16 -1.57
CA ASP A 28 -25.48 4.59 -1.32
C ASP A 28 -24.17 5.15 -0.77
N VAL A 29 -23.71 6.24 -1.38
CA VAL A 29 -22.52 6.99 -0.96
C VAL A 29 -22.98 8.05 0.03
N PRO A 30 -22.60 7.96 1.32
CA PRO A 30 -22.94 9.01 2.28
C PRO A 30 -22.33 10.34 1.82
N ALA A 31 -23.10 11.42 1.94
CA ALA A 31 -22.62 12.76 1.61
C ALA A 31 -21.38 13.08 2.46
N ILE A 32 -20.21 13.11 1.81
CA ILE A 32 -18.91 13.31 2.46
C ILE A 32 -18.57 14.81 2.59
N MET A 33 -19.35 15.67 1.92
CA MET A 33 -19.05 17.08 1.76
C MET A 33 -19.73 17.91 2.85
N SER A 34 -19.00 18.12 3.95
CA SER A 34 -19.01 19.46 4.52
C SER A 34 -18.50 20.43 3.44
N PRO A 35 -19.03 21.67 3.34
CA PRO A 35 -18.48 22.64 2.40
C PRO A 35 -16.99 22.81 2.67
N MET A 36 -16.17 22.62 1.63
CA MET A 36 -14.72 22.81 1.75
C MET A 36 -14.44 24.24 2.19
N THR A 37 -13.62 24.37 3.21
CA THR A 37 -13.11 25.68 3.63
C THR A 37 -12.02 26.14 2.68
N ALA A 38 -11.73 27.45 2.65
CA ALA A 38 -10.58 27.96 1.92
C ALA A 38 -9.25 27.31 2.39
N GLU A 39 -9.17 26.95 3.67
CA GLU A 39 -8.03 26.22 4.23
C GLU A 39 -7.90 24.80 3.65
N ASP A 40 -9.01 24.06 3.49
CA ASP A 40 -8.97 22.72 2.88
C ASP A 40 -8.48 22.76 1.42
N VAL A 41 -8.82 23.82 0.68
CA VAL A 41 -8.34 24.02 -0.71
C VAL A 41 -6.82 24.26 -0.74
N LEU A 42 -6.31 25.09 0.15
CA LEU A 42 -4.86 25.34 0.25
C LEU A 42 -4.10 24.09 0.69
N LEU A 43 -4.67 23.28 1.60
CA LEU A 43 -4.09 22.00 2.00
C LEU A 43 -4.01 20.99 0.85
N LEU A 44 -5.03 20.97 -0.03
CA LEU A 44 -4.99 20.15 -1.24
C LEU A 44 -3.90 20.61 -2.22
N ALA A 45 -3.70 21.92 -2.35
CA ALA A 45 -2.62 22.46 -3.17
C ALA A 45 -1.24 22.04 -2.61
N ASP A 46 -1.02 22.24 -1.30
CA ASP A 46 0.22 21.80 -0.62
C ASP A 46 0.44 20.28 -0.80
N LEU A 47 -0.62 19.47 -0.71
CA LEU A 47 -0.55 18.02 -0.92
C LEU A 47 -0.23 17.65 -2.38
N ALA A 48 -0.84 18.35 -3.34
CA ALA A 48 -0.58 18.14 -4.77
C ALA A 48 0.90 18.43 -5.09
N GLU A 49 1.44 19.53 -4.57
CA GLU A 49 2.85 19.89 -4.70
C GLU A 49 3.77 18.83 -4.07
N ALA A 50 3.49 18.42 -2.83
CA ALA A 50 4.26 17.39 -2.13
C ALA A 50 4.17 16.00 -2.80
N THR A 51 3.09 15.71 -3.51
CA THR A 51 2.91 14.43 -4.22
C THR A 51 3.59 14.45 -5.58
N ALA A 52 3.50 15.57 -6.30
CA ALA A 52 4.16 15.76 -7.58
C ALA A 52 5.67 16.04 -7.44
N GLY A 53 6.13 16.42 -6.24
CA GLY A 53 7.52 16.79 -6.00
C GLY A 53 7.91 18.10 -6.66
N VAL A 54 6.93 19.01 -6.84
CA VAL A 54 7.12 20.32 -7.47
C VAL A 54 6.37 21.37 -6.67
N THR A 55 6.82 22.62 -6.71
CA THR A 55 6.03 23.76 -6.23
C THR A 55 5.65 24.65 -7.40
N LEU A 56 4.43 25.18 -7.34
CA LEU A 56 3.86 26.11 -8.31
C LEU A 56 3.96 27.54 -7.75
N GLN A 57 4.72 28.38 -8.44
CA GLN A 57 4.78 29.80 -8.17
C GLN A 57 4.11 30.56 -9.30
N LYS A 58 3.13 31.41 -8.97
CA LYS A 58 2.50 32.30 -9.93
C LYS A 58 3.02 33.73 -9.74
N SER A 59 3.54 34.32 -10.82
CA SER A 59 3.99 35.72 -10.86
C SER A 59 3.38 36.40 -12.08
N GLY A 60 2.32 37.19 -11.86
CA GLY A 60 1.52 37.76 -12.95
C GLY A 60 0.79 36.66 -13.75
N GLU A 61 1.01 36.64 -15.06
CA GLU A 61 0.49 35.59 -15.97
C GLU A 61 1.40 34.36 -16.07
N THR A 62 2.59 34.40 -15.45
CA THR A 62 3.58 33.32 -15.55
C THR A 62 3.40 32.30 -14.43
N GLU A 63 3.37 31.03 -14.79
CA GLU A 63 3.39 29.88 -13.88
C GLU A 63 4.76 29.19 -13.95
N ILE A 64 5.42 29.07 -12.80
CA ILE A 64 6.75 28.48 -12.68
C ILE A 64 6.64 27.22 -11.82
N PHE A 65 7.01 26.08 -12.41
CA PHE A 65 7.17 24.82 -11.69
C PHE A 65 8.64 24.62 -11.34
N SER A 66 8.93 24.37 -10.06
CA SER A 66 10.28 24.03 -9.62
C SER A 66 10.28 22.70 -8.90
N ALA A 67 11.26 21.86 -9.22
CA ALA A 67 11.43 20.56 -8.59
C ALA A 67 11.86 20.71 -7.13
N LEU A 68 11.29 19.89 -6.27
CA LEU A 68 11.60 19.84 -4.85
C LEU A 68 12.61 18.71 -4.57
N SER A 69 13.53 18.95 -3.64
CA SER A 69 14.37 17.89 -3.08
C SER A 69 13.54 16.94 -2.21
N LEU A 70 14.05 15.72 -1.98
CA LEU A 70 13.40 14.75 -1.10
C LEU A 70 13.17 15.32 0.32
N GLU A 71 14.11 16.13 0.81
CA GLU A 71 13.99 16.78 2.10
C GLU A 71 12.84 17.80 2.11
N GLN A 72 12.72 18.62 1.07
CA GLN A 72 11.65 19.61 0.93
C GLN A 72 10.27 18.93 0.84
N VAL A 73 10.16 17.84 0.07
CA VAL A 73 8.93 17.03 0.02
C VAL A 73 8.56 16.49 1.40
N ASN A 74 9.54 15.94 2.14
CA ASN A 74 9.32 15.40 3.48
C ASN A 74 8.99 16.48 4.52
N GLN A 75 9.56 17.69 4.39
CA GLN A 75 9.20 18.84 5.23
C GLN A 75 7.76 19.28 4.94
N MET A 76 7.36 19.37 3.67
CA MET A 76 5.98 19.71 3.29
C MET A 76 4.97 18.70 3.83
N ARG A 77 5.23 17.40 3.66
CA ARG A 77 4.38 16.32 4.20
C ARG A 77 4.21 16.43 5.72
N ARG A 78 5.30 16.70 6.45
CA ARG A 78 5.26 16.91 7.91
C ARG A 78 4.45 18.17 8.29
N LYS A 79 4.60 19.26 7.54
CA LYS A 79 3.82 20.49 7.74
C LYS A 79 2.32 20.24 7.55
N ILE A 80 1.93 19.49 6.51
CA ILE A 80 0.54 19.09 6.27
C ILE A 80 0.04 18.20 7.42
N ALA A 81 0.82 17.20 7.82
CA ALA A 81 0.45 16.27 8.89
C ALA A 81 0.21 17.00 10.23
N ALA A 82 1.03 18.00 10.56
CA ALA A 82 0.92 18.79 11.79
C ALA A 82 -0.35 19.65 11.88
N ARG A 83 -1.10 19.82 10.78
CA ARG A 83 -2.37 20.57 10.77
C ARG A 83 -3.54 19.75 11.29
N PHE A 84 -3.42 18.43 11.36
CA PHE A 84 -4.50 17.57 11.80
C PHE A 84 -4.34 17.19 13.28
N PRO A 85 -5.39 17.32 14.11
CA PRO A 85 -5.37 16.80 15.47
C PRO A 85 -5.11 15.29 15.51
N GLU A 86 -4.54 14.83 16.63
CA GLU A 86 -4.26 13.40 16.85
C GLU A 86 -5.54 12.54 16.91
N SER A 87 -6.69 13.14 17.24
CA SER A 87 -7.98 12.43 17.32
C SER A 87 -8.74 12.47 16.01
N ALA A 88 -8.81 11.33 15.32
CA ALA A 88 -9.55 11.15 14.07
C ALA A 88 -11.07 11.40 14.21
N SER A 89 -11.62 11.33 15.42
CA SER A 89 -13.06 11.52 15.66
C SER A 89 -13.56 12.94 15.38
N ALA A 90 -12.69 13.94 15.51
CA ALA A 90 -13.00 15.35 15.27
C ALA A 90 -12.85 15.78 13.80
N LEU A 91 -12.23 14.94 12.97
CA LEU A 91 -11.94 15.25 11.57
C LEU A 91 -13.13 14.97 10.66
N THR A 92 -13.38 15.89 9.72
CA THR A 92 -14.24 15.61 8.56
C THR A 92 -13.64 14.46 7.74
N PRO A 93 -14.42 13.74 6.93
CA PRO A 93 -13.85 12.62 6.18
C PRO A 93 -12.78 13.07 5.16
N LEU A 94 -12.91 14.26 4.57
CA LEU A 94 -11.86 14.83 3.70
C LEU A 94 -10.57 15.07 4.50
N GLN A 95 -10.67 15.66 5.68
CA GLN A 95 -9.52 15.88 6.55
C GLN A 95 -8.86 14.56 6.99
N ARG A 96 -9.64 13.50 7.23
CA ARG A 96 -9.09 12.16 7.48
C ARG A 96 -8.33 11.63 6.27
N CYS A 97 -8.86 11.79 5.06
CA CYS A 97 -8.17 11.39 3.83
C CYS A 97 -6.85 12.16 3.66
N LEU A 98 -6.87 13.48 3.86
CA LEU A 98 -5.69 14.34 3.78
C LEU A 98 -4.65 13.93 4.82
N GLN A 99 -5.03 13.82 6.09
CA GLN A 99 -4.14 13.35 7.16
C GLN A 99 -3.54 11.99 6.81
N TRP A 100 -4.38 11.02 6.44
CA TRP A 100 -3.94 9.68 6.10
C TRP A 100 -2.92 9.65 4.96
N SER A 101 -3.09 10.51 3.94
CA SER A 101 -2.20 10.58 2.77
C SER A 101 -0.76 11.00 3.08
N VAL A 102 -0.54 11.71 4.19
CA VAL A 102 0.77 12.26 4.59
C VAL A 102 1.42 11.55 5.78
N LEU A 103 0.69 10.69 6.48
CA LEU A 103 1.27 9.84 7.53
C LEU A 103 2.20 8.75 6.95
N ASP A 104 3.16 8.26 7.75
CA ASP A 104 4.04 7.16 7.35
C ASP A 104 3.19 5.94 6.95
N PRO A 105 3.30 5.46 5.69
CA PRO A 105 2.53 4.32 5.20
C PRO A 105 2.65 3.06 6.06
N ARG A 106 3.75 2.87 6.79
CA ARG A 106 3.99 1.66 7.60
C ARG A 106 3.27 1.67 8.95
N THR A 107 2.93 2.85 9.45
CA THR A 107 2.33 3.01 10.80
C THR A 107 0.91 3.52 10.76
N ARG A 108 0.47 4.12 9.65
CA ARG A 108 -0.91 4.61 9.48
C ARG A 108 -1.95 3.49 9.42
N SER A 109 -3.22 3.87 9.49
CA SER A 109 -4.36 2.96 9.27
C SER A 109 -4.32 2.35 7.86
N LEU A 110 -4.94 1.18 7.64
CA LEU A 110 -5.02 0.56 6.31
C LEU A 110 -5.75 1.43 5.27
N SER A 111 -6.69 2.24 5.75
CA SER A 111 -7.41 3.25 4.99
C SER A 111 -7.74 4.44 5.90
N PRO A 112 -8.14 5.60 5.37
CA PRO A 112 -8.54 6.75 6.18
C PRO A 112 -9.64 6.47 7.21
N PHE A 113 -10.37 5.37 7.05
CA PHE A 113 -11.51 4.99 7.89
C PHE A 113 -11.30 3.67 8.65
N SER A 114 -10.16 3.00 8.46
CA SER A 114 -9.85 1.74 9.13
C SER A 114 -9.47 1.96 10.59
N LYS A 115 -9.96 1.08 11.47
CA LYS A 115 -9.49 0.99 12.87
C LYS A 115 -8.18 0.20 13.02
N HIS A 116 -7.81 -0.56 11.99
CA HIS A 116 -6.57 -1.34 11.96
C HIS A 116 -5.46 -0.55 11.26
N THR A 117 -4.26 -0.63 11.83
CA THR A 117 -3.01 -0.07 11.29
C THR A 117 -2.23 -1.09 10.48
N VAL A 118 -1.39 -0.60 9.56
CA VAL A 118 -0.62 -1.42 8.62
C VAL A 118 0.29 -2.39 9.38
N SER A 119 1.11 -1.92 10.32
CA SER A 119 2.09 -2.76 11.01
C SER A 119 1.49 -3.99 11.74
N PRO A 120 0.50 -3.86 12.65
CA PRO A 120 -0.13 -5.03 13.28
C PRO A 120 -0.83 -5.94 12.26
N TRP A 121 -1.47 -5.36 11.25
CA TRP A 121 -2.14 -6.13 10.21
C TRP A 121 -1.15 -6.94 9.36
N VAL A 122 0.01 -6.38 9.01
CA VAL A 122 1.10 -7.10 8.32
C VAL A 122 1.60 -8.26 9.17
N GLU A 123 1.79 -8.06 10.49
CA GLU A 123 2.18 -9.14 11.41
C GLU A 123 1.13 -10.26 11.47
N GLU A 124 -0.16 -9.93 11.44
CA GLU A 124 -1.23 -10.92 11.33
C GLU A 124 -1.14 -11.72 10.02
N ARG A 125 -0.81 -11.07 8.89
CA ARG A 125 -0.64 -11.76 7.59
C ARG A 125 0.59 -12.67 7.57
N ILE A 126 1.69 -12.24 8.18
CA ILE A 126 2.89 -13.06 8.37
C ILE A 126 2.54 -14.31 9.17
N LYS A 127 1.84 -14.16 10.31
CA LYS A 127 1.42 -15.29 11.15
C LYS A 127 0.46 -16.24 10.44
N ALA A 128 -0.47 -15.71 9.64
CA ALA A 128 -1.42 -16.52 8.89
C ALA A 128 -0.75 -17.34 7.78
N GLY A 129 0.35 -16.86 7.20
CA GLY A 129 1.15 -17.60 6.22
C GLY A 129 0.44 -17.91 4.90
N THR A 130 -0.68 -17.25 4.62
CA THR A 130 -1.46 -17.45 3.38
C THR A 130 -0.87 -16.64 2.23
N LEU A 131 -0.84 -17.22 1.02
CA LEU A 131 -0.26 -16.56 -0.15
C LEU A 131 -0.95 -15.23 -0.46
N ASP A 132 -2.27 -15.21 -0.47
CA ASP A 132 -3.06 -14.00 -0.74
C ASP A 132 -2.86 -12.93 0.34
N GLY A 133 -2.80 -13.33 1.61
CA GLY A 133 -2.56 -12.42 2.72
C GLY A 133 -1.18 -11.77 2.64
N LEU A 134 -0.15 -12.55 2.33
CA LEU A 134 1.22 -12.07 2.17
C LEU A 134 1.37 -11.18 0.92
N ARG A 135 0.69 -11.54 -0.19
CA ARG A 135 0.65 -10.73 -1.42
C ARG A 135 0.03 -9.35 -1.16
N ALA A 136 -1.08 -9.30 -0.43
CA ALA A 136 -1.70 -8.04 -0.03
C ALA A 136 -0.80 -7.23 0.92
N ALA A 137 -0.10 -7.90 1.84
CA ALA A 137 0.82 -7.24 2.77
C ALA A 137 2.03 -6.61 2.07
N ILE A 138 2.61 -7.26 1.06
CA ILE A 138 3.76 -6.71 0.31
C ILE A 138 3.41 -5.38 -0.35
N LEU A 139 2.19 -5.22 -0.83
CA LEU A 139 1.73 -3.94 -1.41
C LEU A 139 1.67 -2.82 -0.37
N MET A 140 1.48 -3.16 0.91
CA MET A 140 1.39 -2.18 2.00
C MET A 140 2.76 -1.81 2.57
N ASP A 141 3.68 -2.78 2.68
CA ASP A 141 5.04 -2.56 3.20
C ASP A 141 6.09 -3.30 2.37
N PRO A 142 6.39 -2.83 1.14
CA PRO A 142 7.30 -3.51 0.21
C PRO A 142 8.77 -3.44 0.65
N ALA A 143 9.09 -2.59 1.63
CA ALA A 143 10.44 -2.46 2.19
C ALA A 143 10.71 -3.46 3.32
N ASN A 144 9.69 -4.20 3.78
CA ASN A 144 9.81 -5.16 4.87
C ASN A 144 10.40 -6.49 4.37
N MET A 145 11.70 -6.66 4.60
CA MET A 145 12.44 -7.85 4.13
C MET A 145 11.98 -9.14 4.82
N ARG A 146 11.50 -9.06 6.06
CA ARG A 146 10.92 -10.21 6.78
C ARG A 146 9.64 -10.68 6.09
N LEU A 147 8.76 -9.75 5.76
CA LEU A 147 7.55 -10.03 4.98
C LEU A 147 7.88 -10.62 3.61
N ALA A 148 8.86 -10.04 2.89
CA ALA A 148 9.30 -10.54 1.59
C ALA A 148 9.83 -11.98 1.67
N ALA A 149 10.58 -12.32 2.72
CA ALA A 149 11.08 -13.68 2.95
C ALA A 149 9.93 -14.68 3.20
N HIS A 150 8.95 -14.31 4.04
CA HIS A 150 7.77 -15.14 4.30
C HIS A 150 6.94 -15.37 3.02
N PHE A 151 6.74 -14.31 2.23
CA PHE A 151 6.06 -14.42 0.94
C PHE A 151 6.80 -15.34 -0.02
N GLY A 152 8.12 -15.15 -0.20
CA GLY A 152 8.92 -16.00 -1.07
C GLY A 152 8.88 -17.47 -0.66
N ARG A 153 8.91 -17.75 0.64
CA ARG A 153 8.75 -19.12 1.17
C ARG A 153 7.39 -19.71 0.86
N CYS A 154 6.31 -18.96 1.09
CA CYS A 154 4.95 -19.41 0.78
C CYS A 154 4.79 -19.69 -0.73
N LEU A 155 5.32 -18.79 -1.56
CA LEU A 155 5.30 -18.89 -3.02
C LEU A 155 6.08 -20.10 -3.54
N ALA A 156 7.23 -20.43 -2.93
CA ALA A 156 7.98 -21.65 -3.26
C ALA A 156 7.15 -22.91 -3.03
N GLY A 157 6.38 -22.98 -1.94
CA GLY A 157 5.47 -24.08 -1.67
C GLY A 157 4.33 -24.16 -2.69
N TYR A 158 3.75 -23.01 -3.04
CA TYR A 158 2.68 -22.92 -4.04
C TYR A 158 3.14 -23.36 -5.43
N ALA A 159 4.37 -23.01 -5.82
CA ALA A 159 4.93 -23.37 -7.11
C ALA A 159 5.18 -24.89 -7.29
N LEU A 160 5.17 -25.65 -6.18
CA LEU A 160 5.30 -27.11 -6.19
C LEU A 160 3.94 -27.83 -6.23
N ASP A 161 2.82 -27.10 -6.10
CA ASP A 161 1.48 -27.69 -6.24
C ASP A 161 1.25 -28.12 -7.70
N LYS A 162 0.84 -29.38 -7.88
CA LYS A 162 0.65 -30.03 -9.19
C LYS A 162 -0.52 -29.45 -9.99
N ARG A 163 -1.31 -28.56 -9.41
CA ARG A 163 -2.44 -27.89 -10.07
C ARG A 163 -2.05 -26.61 -10.81
N THR A 164 -0.84 -26.09 -10.58
CA THR A 164 -0.39 -24.81 -11.14
C THR A 164 0.09 -24.99 -12.58
N ASP A 165 -0.26 -24.04 -13.46
CA ASP A 165 0.23 -24.00 -14.83
C ASP A 165 1.78 -23.99 -14.86
N PRO A 166 2.45 -24.75 -15.77
CA PRO A 166 3.91 -24.82 -15.78
C PRO A 166 4.64 -23.49 -16.02
N ALA A 167 4.02 -22.52 -16.70
CA ALA A 167 4.61 -21.20 -16.85
C ALA A 167 4.44 -20.36 -15.58
N GLU A 168 3.28 -20.45 -14.93
CA GLU A 168 3.02 -19.83 -13.64
C GLU A 168 3.95 -20.40 -12.55
N ALA A 169 4.07 -21.72 -12.43
CA ALA A 169 4.98 -22.36 -11.50
C ALA A 169 6.44 -21.91 -11.70
N ARG A 170 6.89 -21.72 -12.95
CA ARG A 170 8.24 -21.17 -13.22
C ARG A 170 8.40 -19.73 -12.73
N ARG A 171 7.40 -18.87 -12.93
CA ARG A 171 7.42 -17.48 -12.44
C ARG A 171 7.45 -17.46 -10.91
N ASP A 172 6.62 -18.26 -10.27
CA ASP A 172 6.53 -18.33 -8.82
C ASP A 172 7.83 -18.83 -8.18
N ARG A 173 8.51 -19.81 -8.80
CA ARG A 173 9.85 -20.26 -8.36
C ARG A 173 10.88 -19.14 -8.46
N ALA A 174 10.90 -18.41 -9.57
CA ALA A 174 11.84 -17.31 -9.78
C ALA A 174 11.60 -16.16 -8.79
N GLU A 175 10.34 -15.81 -8.55
CA GLU A 175 9.94 -14.77 -7.61
C GLU A 175 10.25 -15.18 -6.16
N ALA A 176 10.00 -16.44 -5.79
CA ALA A 176 10.35 -16.98 -4.48
C ALA A 176 11.86 -16.89 -4.18
N ASP A 177 12.69 -17.28 -5.16
CA ASP A 177 14.14 -17.16 -5.09
C ASP A 177 14.57 -15.68 -5.02
N PHE A 178 14.00 -14.81 -5.85
CA PHE A 178 14.29 -13.38 -5.84
C PHE A 178 14.01 -12.73 -4.49
N GLN A 179 12.82 -12.92 -3.94
CA GLN A 179 12.40 -12.27 -2.70
C GLN A 179 13.24 -12.72 -1.49
N THR A 180 13.48 -14.03 -1.36
CA THR A 180 14.25 -14.56 -0.22
C THR A 180 15.75 -14.23 -0.30
N ARG A 181 16.33 -14.25 -1.52
CA ARG A 181 17.73 -13.85 -1.72
C ARG A 181 17.94 -12.35 -1.46
N ARG A 182 17.03 -11.50 -1.97
CA ARG A 182 17.06 -10.05 -1.72
C ARG A 182 16.90 -9.73 -0.24
N ALA A 183 15.98 -10.40 0.45
CA ALA A 183 15.79 -10.23 1.89
C ALA A 183 17.07 -10.56 2.67
N LEU A 184 17.73 -11.68 2.35
CA LEU A 184 19.00 -12.06 2.99
C LEU A 184 20.11 -11.05 2.69
N GLN A 185 20.21 -10.55 1.46
CA GLN A 185 21.24 -9.57 1.08
C GLN A 185 21.08 -8.25 1.85
N LEU A 186 19.84 -7.79 2.07
CA LEU A 186 19.56 -6.52 2.73
C LEU A 186 19.52 -6.62 4.26
N THR A 187 19.34 -7.82 4.82
CA THR A 187 19.29 -8.06 6.28
C THR A 187 20.01 -9.36 6.67
N PRO A 188 21.33 -9.45 6.41
CA PRO A 188 22.11 -10.68 6.60
C PRO A 188 22.26 -11.12 8.05
N GLU A 189 21.96 -10.26 9.02
CA GLU A 189 21.97 -10.56 10.45
C GLU A 189 20.68 -11.26 10.94
N ASN A 190 19.60 -11.22 10.17
CA ASN A 190 18.31 -11.75 10.58
C ASN A 190 18.22 -13.28 10.44
N ASN A 191 18.19 -13.99 11.57
CA ASN A 191 18.17 -15.46 11.60
C ASN A 191 16.88 -16.06 11.02
N GLU A 192 15.73 -15.41 11.20
CA GLU A 192 14.46 -15.90 10.63
C GLU A 192 14.51 -15.88 9.10
N ILE A 193 15.08 -14.81 8.52
CA ILE A 193 15.24 -14.68 7.07
C ILE A 193 16.22 -15.73 6.52
N LYS A 194 17.31 -16.04 7.25
CA LYS A 194 18.22 -17.15 6.89
C LYS A 194 17.49 -18.48 6.82
N THR A 195 16.73 -18.81 7.86
CA THR A 195 15.95 -20.05 7.91
C THR A 195 14.97 -20.15 6.74
N LEU A 196 14.22 -19.08 6.47
CA LEU A 196 13.28 -19.03 5.34
C LEU A 196 14.00 -19.18 3.98
N ARG A 197 15.17 -18.57 3.82
CA ARG A 197 15.99 -18.74 2.62
C ARG A 197 16.44 -20.19 2.42
N ASP A 198 16.95 -20.81 3.48
CA ASP A 198 17.40 -22.20 3.42
C ASP A 198 16.25 -23.16 3.08
N GLU A 199 15.04 -22.90 3.59
CA GLU A 199 13.83 -23.62 3.22
C GLU A 199 13.51 -23.47 1.73
N VAL A 200 13.57 -22.26 1.17
CA VAL A 200 13.31 -22.01 -0.26
C VAL A 200 14.35 -22.71 -1.14
N VAL A 201 15.64 -22.60 -0.80
CA VAL A 201 16.72 -23.29 -1.53
C VAL A 201 16.48 -24.80 -1.56
N ARG A 202 16.08 -25.38 -0.42
CA ARG A 202 15.76 -26.80 -0.31
C ARG A 202 14.52 -27.19 -1.11
N LEU A 203 13.42 -26.45 -0.97
CA LEU A 203 12.15 -26.71 -1.67
C LEU A 203 12.33 -26.66 -3.18
N LEU A 204 13.06 -25.66 -3.67
CA LEU A 204 13.22 -25.41 -5.09
C LEU A 204 14.46 -26.08 -5.71
N GLN A 205 15.25 -26.82 -4.91
CA GLN A 205 16.49 -27.48 -5.31
C GLN A 205 17.47 -26.52 -5.99
N LEU A 206 17.60 -25.32 -5.45
CA LEU A 206 18.50 -24.30 -5.98
C LEU A 206 19.94 -24.61 -5.56
N THR A 207 20.91 -24.23 -6.38
CA THR A 207 22.31 -24.19 -5.94
C THR A 207 22.46 -23.12 -4.85
N SER A 208 22.96 -23.52 -3.68
CA SER A 208 23.29 -22.60 -2.59
C SER A 208 24.35 -21.62 -3.08
N GLN A 209 24.00 -20.33 -3.12
CA GLN A 209 24.90 -19.21 -3.32
C GLN A 209 24.99 -18.39 -2.03
#